data_AF-A0A2V5MCC3-F1
#
_entry.id   AF-A0A2V5MCC3-F1
#
_cell.length_a   1.000
_cell.length_b   1.000
_cell.length_c   1.000
_cell.angle_alpha   90.00
_cell.angle_beta   90.00
_cell.angle_gamma   90.00
#
_symmetry.space_group_name_H-M   'P 1'
#
loop_
_entity.id
_entity.type
_entity.pdbx_description
1 polymer ?
#
loop_
_entity_poly.entity_id
_entity_poly.type
_entity_poly.pdbx_seq_one_letter_code
_entity_poly.pdbx_strand_id
1 'polypeptide(L)'
;GGPGVGPIGVAKHLVKFLPARFSVGNPQSLIDNGVGPVAGAPWGSASILTITWMYIRMMGPAGLKRATEMAILNANYIARRLDPYFPVLFRGKHGLVAHECIVDLRQWRNAGIEVEDVAKRLMDYGFHAPTVSWPVGGTMMIEPTESEPKHELDRFCDAMISIHAEMQAIADGKQDRQSNLLKNAPHTARQIASDKWDRPYSREQAAFPAPWTCDHKFWPAVSRIDNVYGDRNLFCSCPAVEEFENA
;
A
#
# COMPACT_ATOMS: atom_id res chain seq x y z
N GLY A 1 -10.19 2.55 -4.20
CA GLY A 1 -11.13 3.50 -3.59
C GLY A 1 -11.13 4.77 -4.42
N GLY A 2 -12.20 5.01 -5.17
CA GLY A 2 -12.34 6.23 -5.98
C GLY A 2 -12.76 7.45 -5.14
N PRO A 3 -12.90 8.64 -5.76
CA PRO A 3 -12.90 8.86 -7.22
C PRO A 3 -11.50 9.08 -7.82
N GLY A 4 -11.40 8.93 -9.15
CA GLY A 4 -10.20 9.25 -9.93
C GLY A 4 -10.57 9.76 -11.33
N VAL A 5 -9.61 10.39 -12.02
CA VAL A 5 -9.75 10.82 -13.42
C VAL A 5 -8.52 10.41 -14.21
N GLY A 6 -8.71 9.74 -15.35
CA GLY A 6 -7.63 9.31 -16.25
C GLY A 6 -7.67 10.06 -17.59
N PRO A 7 -7.24 11.33 -17.66
CA PRO A 7 -7.20 12.06 -18.92
C PRO A 7 -6.15 11.46 -19.86
N ILE A 8 -6.43 11.40 -21.17
CA ILE A 8 -5.48 10.95 -22.19
C ILE A 8 -4.90 12.14 -22.96
N GLY A 9 -3.57 12.18 -23.07
CA GLY A 9 -2.87 13.00 -24.05
C GLY A 9 -2.53 12.14 -25.26
N VAL A 10 -2.86 12.61 -26.48
CA VAL A 10 -2.62 11.84 -27.71
C VAL A 10 -1.78 12.63 -28.70
N ALA A 11 -0.98 11.93 -29.51
CA ALA A 11 -0.28 12.54 -30.63
C ALA A 11 -1.26 13.11 -31.67
N LYS A 12 -0.84 14.12 -32.44
CA LYS A 12 -1.72 14.90 -33.35
C LYS A 12 -2.55 14.03 -34.31
N HIS A 13 -1.98 12.96 -34.85
CA HIS A 13 -2.67 12.08 -35.80
C HIS A 13 -3.80 11.25 -35.17
N LEU A 14 -3.85 11.17 -33.82
CA LEU A 14 -4.88 10.45 -33.08
C LEU A 14 -6.04 11.33 -32.59
N VAL A 15 -5.92 12.66 -32.69
CA VAL A 15 -6.94 13.61 -32.18
C VAL A 15 -8.32 13.34 -32.75
N LYS A 16 -8.39 12.96 -34.04
CA LYS A 16 -9.63 12.63 -34.75
C LYS A 16 -10.31 11.33 -34.28
N PHE A 17 -9.69 10.59 -33.36
CA PHE A 17 -10.21 9.36 -32.77
C PHE A 17 -10.46 9.51 -31.26
N LEU A 18 -10.36 10.72 -30.71
CA LEU A 18 -10.73 10.95 -29.32
C LEU A 18 -12.22 10.65 -29.11
N PRO A 19 -12.64 10.23 -27.91
CA PRO A 19 -14.05 9.99 -27.61
C PRO A 19 -14.92 11.19 -27.95
N ALA A 20 -16.07 10.93 -28.57
CA ALA A 20 -17.05 11.94 -28.95
C ALA A 20 -17.43 12.84 -27.76
N ARG A 21 -17.41 14.16 -27.96
CA ARG A 21 -17.96 15.11 -26.99
C ARG A 21 -19.48 15.05 -27.08
N PHE A 22 -20.13 14.49 -26.07
CA PHE A 22 -21.57 14.65 -25.90
C PHE A 22 -21.86 16.11 -25.53
N SER A 23 -22.56 16.86 -26.37
CA SER A 23 -23.08 18.18 -26.01
C SER A 23 -24.58 18.07 -25.79
N VAL A 24 -25.07 18.53 -24.65
CA VAL A 24 -26.51 18.52 -24.31
C VAL A 24 -27.35 19.30 -25.36
N GLY A 25 -26.73 20.21 -26.12
CA GLY A 25 -27.37 20.97 -27.20
C GLY A 25 -26.96 20.59 -28.62
N ASN A 26 -26.08 19.60 -28.81
CA ASN A 26 -25.70 19.11 -30.14
C ASN A 26 -25.38 17.60 -30.03
N PRO A 27 -26.35 16.72 -30.35
CA PRO A 27 -26.18 15.27 -30.26
C PRO A 27 -25.20 14.72 -31.32
N GLN A 28 -24.77 15.54 -32.29
CA GLN A 28 -23.75 15.16 -33.25
C GLN A 28 -22.37 15.16 -32.56
N SER A 29 -21.73 14.00 -32.51
CA SER A 29 -20.29 13.91 -32.23
C SER A 29 -19.55 14.90 -33.12
N LEU A 30 -18.88 15.89 -32.54
CA LEU A 30 -18.02 16.83 -33.28
C LEU A 30 -16.74 16.14 -33.83
N ILE A 31 -16.60 14.84 -33.63
CA ILE A 31 -15.49 14.02 -34.12
C ILE A 31 -16.08 13.06 -35.15
N ASP A 32 -15.70 13.28 -36.41
CA ASP A 32 -16.19 12.63 -37.64
C ASP A 32 -15.98 11.09 -37.68
N ASN A 33 -15.28 10.52 -36.70
CA ASN A 33 -14.92 9.10 -36.67
C ASN A 33 -15.47 8.41 -35.41
N GLY A 34 -16.67 7.83 -35.50
CA GLY A 34 -17.18 6.61 -34.84
C GLY A 34 -16.89 6.21 -33.38
N VAL A 35 -16.05 6.91 -32.61
CA VAL A 35 -15.71 6.54 -31.22
C VAL A 35 -16.74 7.17 -30.29
N GLY A 36 -17.65 6.33 -29.78
CA GLY A 36 -18.71 6.73 -28.86
C GLY A 36 -18.21 7.23 -27.49
N PRO A 37 -19.14 7.64 -26.60
CA PRO A 37 -18.80 8.11 -25.27
C PRO A 37 -18.20 6.99 -24.41
N VAL A 38 -17.18 7.31 -23.62
CA VAL A 38 -16.53 6.38 -22.66
C VAL A 38 -16.88 6.68 -21.20
N ALA A 39 -17.66 7.74 -20.96
CA ALA A 39 -18.09 8.19 -19.64
C ALA A 39 -19.52 8.73 -19.71
N GLY A 40 -20.26 8.67 -18.59
CA GLY A 40 -21.64 9.16 -18.50
C GLY A 40 -21.79 10.69 -18.59
N ALA A 41 -20.69 11.44 -18.44
CA ALA A 41 -20.65 12.89 -18.61
C ALA A 41 -19.45 13.29 -19.50
N PRO A 42 -19.51 14.41 -20.24
CA PRO A 42 -18.52 14.76 -21.27
C PRO A 42 -17.08 14.95 -20.76
N TRP A 43 -16.93 15.31 -19.48
CA TRP A 43 -15.64 15.48 -18.81
C TRP A 43 -15.49 14.58 -17.57
N GLY A 44 -16.31 13.52 -17.47
CA GLY A 44 -16.37 12.66 -16.30
C GLY A 44 -16.65 13.44 -15.02
N SER A 45 -15.89 13.15 -13.96
CA SER A 45 -15.96 13.83 -12.66
C SER A 45 -15.29 15.22 -12.71
N ALA A 46 -15.87 16.16 -13.45
CA ALA A 46 -15.25 17.45 -13.74
C ALA A 46 -14.89 18.29 -12.49
N SER A 47 -15.66 18.16 -11.40
CA SER A 47 -15.45 18.93 -10.17
C SER A 47 -14.07 18.70 -9.55
N ILE A 48 -13.55 17.46 -9.61
CA ILE A 48 -12.26 17.09 -8.99
C ILE A 48 -11.04 17.44 -9.86
N LEU A 49 -11.22 17.84 -11.12
CA LEU A 49 -10.13 18.34 -11.97
C LEU A 49 -9.47 19.61 -11.41
N THR A 50 -10.19 20.35 -10.56
CA THR A 50 -9.68 21.53 -9.86
C THR A 50 -8.52 21.19 -8.94
N ILE A 51 -8.46 19.97 -8.38
CA ILE A 51 -7.37 19.50 -7.51
C ILE A 51 -6.05 19.48 -8.30
N THR A 52 -6.02 18.78 -9.43
CA THR A 52 -4.84 18.69 -10.30
C THR A 52 -4.46 20.06 -10.87
N TRP A 53 -5.45 20.87 -11.27
CA TRP A 53 -5.21 22.24 -11.72
C TRP A 53 -4.50 23.07 -10.64
N MET A 54 -5.00 23.04 -9.41
CA MET A 54 -4.40 23.74 -8.29
C MET A 54 -2.98 23.26 -8.00
N TYR A 55 -2.75 21.94 -7.98
CA TYR A 55 -1.40 21.38 -7.78
C TYR A 55 -0.41 21.91 -8.82
N ILE A 56 -0.74 21.80 -10.12
CA ILE A 56 0.12 22.27 -11.21
C ILE A 56 0.37 23.78 -11.08
N ARG A 57 -0.67 24.57 -10.79
CA ARG A 57 -0.57 26.04 -10.70
C ARG A 57 0.24 26.52 -9.51
N MET A 58 0.11 25.88 -8.35
CA MET A 58 0.84 26.25 -7.14
C MET A 58 2.29 25.78 -7.16
N MET A 59 2.56 24.57 -7.69
CA MET A 59 3.91 24.03 -7.78
C MET A 59 4.74 24.77 -8.83
N GLY A 60 4.12 25.12 -9.96
CA GLY A 60 4.83 25.67 -11.12
C GLY A 60 5.90 24.71 -11.68
N PRO A 61 6.63 25.12 -12.73
CA PRO A 61 7.57 24.22 -13.40
C PRO A 61 8.73 23.76 -12.49
N ALA A 62 9.24 24.66 -11.64
CA ALA A 62 10.33 24.35 -10.73
C ALA A 62 9.89 23.39 -9.60
N GLY A 63 8.71 23.61 -9.01
CA GLY A 63 8.17 22.74 -7.98
C GLY A 63 7.87 21.35 -8.52
N LEU A 64 7.24 21.25 -9.71
CA LEU A 64 6.96 19.97 -10.35
C LEU A 64 8.24 19.17 -10.63
N LYS A 65 9.30 19.83 -11.13
CA LYS A 65 10.61 19.20 -11.32
C LYS A 65 11.16 18.67 -10.00
N ARG A 66 11.14 19.50 -8.95
CA ARG A 66 11.67 19.13 -7.63
C ARG A 66 10.88 17.98 -6.99
N ALA A 67 9.56 17.95 -7.16
CA ALA A 67 8.73 16.85 -6.70
C ALA A 67 9.19 15.52 -7.32
N THR A 68 9.39 15.48 -8.65
CA THR A 68 9.90 14.28 -9.32
C THR A 68 11.31 13.89 -8.86
N GLU A 69 12.22 14.86 -8.69
CA GLU A 69 13.57 14.61 -8.18
C GLU A 69 13.53 13.99 -6.76
N MET A 70 12.67 14.51 -5.89
CA MET A 70 12.51 14.03 -4.51
C MET A 70 11.85 12.65 -4.43
N ALA A 71 10.84 12.36 -5.24
CA ALA A 71 10.21 11.04 -5.28
C ALA A 71 11.22 9.95 -5.66
N ILE A 72 12.06 10.20 -6.68
CA ILE A 72 13.14 9.29 -7.09
C ILE A 72 14.20 9.15 -5.98
N LEU A 73 14.59 10.26 -5.35
CA LEU A 73 15.55 10.24 -4.25
C LEU A 73 15.05 9.42 -3.05
N ASN A 74 13.81 9.65 -2.63
CA ASN A 74 13.20 8.94 -1.50
C ASN A 74 13.12 7.43 -1.75
N ALA A 75 12.72 7.01 -2.95
CA ALA A 75 12.67 5.60 -3.31
C ALA A 75 14.06 4.94 -3.34
N ASN A 76 15.07 5.63 -3.89
CA ASN A 76 16.45 5.12 -3.87
C ASN A 76 17.06 5.09 -2.46
N TYR A 77 16.65 6.01 -1.58
CA TYR A 77 17.02 6.00 -0.16
C TYR A 77 16.51 4.73 0.53
N ILE A 78 15.21 4.45 0.41
CA ILE A 78 14.58 3.24 0.95
C ILE A 78 15.24 1.99 0.36
N ALA A 79 15.36 1.93 -0.98
CA ALA A 79 15.96 0.79 -1.68
C ALA A 79 17.38 0.50 -1.17
N ARG A 80 18.20 1.53 -0.95
CA ARG A 80 19.57 1.36 -0.42
C ARG A 80 19.58 0.87 1.02
N ARG A 81 18.66 1.35 1.87
CA ARG A 81 18.58 0.95 3.28
C ARG A 81 18.08 -0.48 3.46
N LEU A 82 17.17 -0.94 2.61
CA LEU A 82 16.53 -2.24 2.73
C LEU A 82 17.25 -3.37 1.98
N ASP A 83 18.02 -3.08 0.93
CA ASP A 83 18.69 -4.09 0.07
C ASP A 83 19.47 -5.18 0.83
N PRO A 84 20.20 -4.88 1.93
CA PRO A 84 20.92 -5.92 2.68
C PRO A 84 20.02 -6.94 3.40
N TYR A 85 18.75 -6.59 3.61
CA TYR A 85 17.75 -7.39 4.35
C TYR A 85 16.71 -8.00 3.41
N PHE A 86 16.26 -7.21 2.44
CA PHE A 86 15.32 -7.60 1.41
C PHE A 86 15.87 -7.16 0.06
N PRO A 87 16.47 -8.08 -0.71
CA PRO A 87 17.11 -7.74 -1.98
C PRO A 87 16.17 -6.98 -2.91
N VAL A 88 16.65 -5.88 -3.50
CA VAL A 88 15.87 -5.11 -4.48
C VAL A 88 15.86 -5.86 -5.81
N LEU A 89 14.67 -6.26 -6.24
CA LEU A 89 14.48 -7.23 -7.31
C LEU A 89 14.87 -6.70 -8.70
N PHE A 90 14.58 -5.43 -8.98
CA PHE A 90 14.86 -4.80 -10.27
C PHE A 90 15.56 -3.45 -10.08
N ARG A 91 16.59 -3.21 -10.90
CA ARG A 91 17.36 -1.96 -10.92
C ARG A 91 17.63 -1.55 -12.37
N GLY A 92 17.75 -0.25 -12.61
CA GLY A 92 18.17 0.29 -13.89
C GLY A 92 19.66 0.04 -14.16
N LYS A 93 20.14 0.46 -15.34
CA LYS A 93 21.52 0.23 -15.83
C LYS A 93 22.62 0.68 -14.88
N HIS A 94 22.35 1.67 -14.03
CA HIS A 94 23.32 2.23 -13.06
C HIS A 94 23.00 1.82 -11.61
N GLY A 95 22.21 0.76 -11.40
CA GLY A 95 21.91 0.23 -10.07
C GLY A 95 20.89 1.05 -9.27
N LEU A 96 20.26 2.06 -9.88
CA LEU A 96 19.23 2.89 -9.27
C LEU A 96 17.82 2.43 -9.64
N VAL A 97 16.86 2.74 -8.79
CA VAL A 97 15.42 2.58 -9.05
C VAL A 97 14.81 3.92 -9.50
N ALA A 98 13.54 3.91 -9.91
CA ALA A 98 12.80 5.12 -10.25
C ALA A 98 12.16 5.72 -8.98
N HIS A 99 10.85 5.98 -9.00
CA HIS A 99 10.06 6.52 -7.87
C HIS A 99 9.54 5.43 -6.92
N GLU A 100 9.80 4.17 -7.23
CA GLU A 100 9.41 3.00 -6.44
C GLU A 100 10.48 1.90 -6.54
N CYS A 101 10.47 0.95 -5.60
CA CYS A 101 11.30 -0.25 -5.64
C CYS A 101 10.53 -1.50 -5.21
N ILE A 102 10.91 -2.66 -5.76
CA ILE A 102 10.39 -3.96 -5.35
C ILE A 102 11.43 -4.66 -4.49
N VAL A 103 11.04 -5.07 -3.29
CA VAL A 103 11.87 -5.87 -2.38
C VAL A 103 11.41 -7.32 -2.39
N ASP A 104 12.36 -8.26 -2.43
CA ASP A 104 12.10 -9.69 -2.53
C ASP A 104 12.03 -10.36 -1.15
N LEU A 105 10.87 -10.97 -0.87
CA LEU A 105 10.60 -11.71 0.37
C LEU A 105 10.42 -13.21 0.12
N ARG A 106 10.50 -13.68 -1.13
CA ARG A 106 10.11 -15.06 -1.50
C ARG A 106 10.97 -16.12 -0.83
N GLN A 107 12.23 -15.81 -0.50
CA GLN A 107 13.16 -16.69 0.21
C GLN A 107 12.65 -17.12 1.60
N TRP A 108 11.77 -16.33 2.21
CA TRP A 108 11.26 -16.57 3.56
C TRP A 108 10.16 -17.63 3.65
N ARG A 109 9.63 -18.07 2.49
CA ARG A 109 8.71 -19.22 2.42
C ARG A 109 9.31 -20.49 3.01
N ASN A 110 10.63 -20.66 2.93
CA ASN A 110 11.34 -21.80 3.53
C ASN A 110 11.26 -21.82 5.06
N ALA A 111 11.10 -20.64 5.69
CA ALA A 111 10.85 -20.50 7.12
C ALA A 111 9.34 -20.50 7.45
N GLY A 112 8.49 -20.75 6.46
CA GLY A 112 7.03 -20.71 6.59
C GLY A 112 6.45 -19.31 6.67
N ILE A 113 7.19 -18.26 6.27
CA ILE A 113 6.75 -16.87 6.32
C ILE A 113 6.29 -16.42 4.93
N GLU A 114 5.11 -15.82 4.88
CA GLU A 114 4.49 -15.29 3.67
C GLU A 114 4.55 -13.75 3.67
N VAL A 115 4.43 -13.14 2.49
CA VAL A 115 4.49 -11.68 2.36
C VAL A 115 3.32 -11.00 3.10
N GLU A 116 2.18 -11.68 3.20
CA GLU A 116 1.02 -11.23 3.95
C GLU A 116 1.32 -11.15 5.45
N ASP A 117 2.20 -11.99 5.99
CA ASP A 117 2.60 -11.92 7.40
C ASP A 117 3.33 -10.61 7.70
N VAL A 118 4.26 -10.21 6.83
CA VAL A 118 4.97 -8.92 6.93
C VAL A 118 3.99 -7.77 6.74
N ALA A 119 3.05 -7.88 5.78
CA ALA A 119 2.04 -6.86 5.54
C ALA A 119 1.15 -6.62 6.76
N LYS A 120 0.74 -7.70 7.46
CA LYS A 120 -0.03 -7.57 8.71
C LYS A 120 0.83 -7.09 9.86
N ARG A 121 2.09 -7.53 9.95
CA ARG A 121 3.00 -7.12 11.02
C ARG A 121 3.32 -5.63 10.96
N LEU A 122 3.42 -5.03 9.77
CA LEU A 122 3.59 -3.58 9.61
C LEU A 122 2.47 -2.76 10.28
N MET A 123 1.25 -3.29 10.40
CA MET A 123 0.15 -2.62 11.10
C MET A 123 0.47 -2.42 12.59
N ASP A 124 1.17 -3.36 13.21
CA ASP A 124 1.58 -3.25 14.61
C ASP A 124 2.64 -2.16 14.81
N TYR A 125 3.45 -1.90 13.78
CA TYR A 125 4.43 -0.80 13.71
C TYR A 125 3.80 0.55 13.30
N GLY A 126 2.48 0.58 13.02
CA GLY A 126 1.75 1.79 12.64
C GLY A 126 1.73 2.10 11.14
N PHE A 127 2.12 1.15 10.28
CA PHE A 127 2.16 1.34 8.83
C PHE A 127 1.07 0.55 8.11
N HIS A 128 0.49 1.19 7.09
CA HIS A 128 -0.19 0.44 6.03
C HIS A 128 0.87 -0.29 5.20
N ALA A 129 0.59 -1.52 4.80
CA ALA A 129 1.50 -2.27 3.94
C ALA A 129 1.68 -1.58 2.57
N PRO A 130 2.86 -1.67 1.95
CA PRO A 130 3.04 -1.33 0.53
C PRO A 130 2.18 -2.21 -0.38
N THR A 131 2.29 -2.02 -1.70
CA THR A 131 1.66 -2.95 -2.65
C THR A 131 2.23 -4.36 -2.48
N VAL A 132 1.36 -5.34 -2.27
CA VAL A 132 1.74 -6.74 -1.98
C VAL A 132 1.48 -7.63 -3.18
N SER A 133 2.42 -8.54 -3.48
CA SER A 133 2.28 -9.61 -4.48
C SER A 133 2.00 -9.15 -5.91
N TRP A 134 2.27 -7.88 -6.22
CA TRP A 134 2.20 -7.33 -7.58
C TRP A 134 3.34 -6.33 -7.79
N PRO A 135 3.99 -6.31 -8.97
CA PRO A 135 3.75 -7.16 -10.15
C PRO A 135 4.31 -8.58 -10.02
N VAL A 136 5.04 -8.90 -8.95
CA VAL A 136 5.62 -10.23 -8.69
C VAL A 136 5.02 -10.82 -7.42
N GLY A 137 4.46 -12.02 -7.52
CA GLY A 137 3.86 -12.72 -6.36
C GLY A 137 4.88 -12.96 -5.25
N GLY A 138 4.49 -12.72 -4.00
CA GLY A 138 5.35 -12.90 -2.82
C GLY A 138 6.37 -11.78 -2.58
N THR A 139 6.19 -10.61 -3.21
CA THR A 139 7.07 -9.43 -3.06
C THR A 139 6.30 -8.21 -2.54
N MET A 140 7.01 -7.17 -2.14
CA MET A 140 6.43 -5.86 -1.83
C MET A 140 6.99 -4.78 -2.75
N MET A 141 6.12 -3.92 -3.27
CA MET A 141 6.48 -2.74 -4.06
C MET A 141 6.22 -1.47 -3.26
N ILE A 142 7.28 -0.68 -3.06
CA ILE A 142 7.32 0.46 -2.15
C ILE A 142 7.50 1.75 -2.94
N GLU A 143 6.56 2.69 -2.78
CA GLU A 143 6.57 4.03 -3.37
C GLU A 143 6.37 5.08 -2.26
N PRO A 144 7.41 5.81 -1.83
CA PRO A 144 7.30 6.77 -0.73
C PRO A 144 6.75 8.14 -1.13
N THR A 145 6.72 8.46 -2.42
CA THR A 145 6.46 9.81 -2.97
C THR A 145 7.47 10.87 -2.49
N GLU A 146 7.33 12.11 -2.97
CA GLU A 146 8.12 13.26 -2.56
C GLU A 146 7.67 13.88 -1.24
N SER A 147 6.45 13.58 -0.80
CA SER A 147 5.77 14.31 0.27
C SER A 147 6.17 13.82 1.66
N GLU A 148 6.71 12.61 1.75
CA GLU A 148 7.11 12.03 3.02
C GLU A 148 8.48 12.55 3.48
N PRO A 149 8.58 13.06 4.72
CA PRO A 149 9.84 13.55 5.27
C PRO A 149 10.79 12.38 5.55
N LYS A 150 12.10 12.64 5.53
CA LYS A 150 13.13 11.61 5.75
C LYS A 150 12.88 10.75 7.00
N HIS A 151 12.44 11.37 8.10
CA HIS A 151 12.22 10.64 9.35
C HIS A 151 11.06 9.62 9.26
N GLU A 152 10.08 9.83 8.38
CA GLU A 152 9.02 8.83 8.09
C GLU A 152 9.60 7.67 7.29
N LEU A 153 10.44 7.97 6.29
CA LEU A 153 11.17 6.94 5.53
C LEU A 153 12.06 6.09 6.46
N ASP A 154 12.72 6.74 7.42
CA ASP A 154 13.54 6.07 8.43
C ASP A 154 12.70 5.13 9.29
N ARG A 155 11.56 5.60 9.84
CA ARG A 155 10.63 4.75 10.62
C ARG A 155 10.17 3.53 9.82
N PHE A 156 9.80 3.72 8.56
CA PHE A 156 9.38 2.61 7.71
C PHE A 156 10.52 1.62 7.46
N CYS A 157 11.73 2.11 7.14
CA CYS A 157 12.89 1.24 6.96
C CYS A 157 13.26 0.48 8.23
N ASP A 158 13.25 1.16 9.39
CA ASP A 158 13.58 0.55 10.67
C ASP A 158 12.52 -0.48 11.10
N ALA A 159 11.24 -0.23 10.81
CA ALA A 159 10.17 -1.23 10.98
C ALA A 159 10.44 -2.48 10.13
N MET A 160 10.73 -2.32 8.84
CA MET A 160 11.04 -3.43 7.94
C MET A 160 12.27 -4.22 8.41
N ILE A 161 13.33 -3.54 8.85
CA ILE A 161 14.56 -4.17 9.36
C ILE A 161 14.30 -4.92 10.67
N SER A 162 13.47 -4.36 11.56
CA SER A 162 13.04 -5.04 12.78
C SER A 162 12.24 -6.29 12.46
N ILE A 163 11.31 -6.21 11.50
CA ILE A 163 10.55 -7.37 11.02
C ILE A 163 11.47 -8.42 10.39
N HIS A 164 12.50 -8.02 9.63
CA HIS A 164 13.51 -8.97 9.15
C HIS A 164 14.18 -9.73 10.30
N ALA A 165 14.51 -9.06 11.41
CA ALA A 165 15.09 -9.72 12.58
C ALA A 165 14.09 -10.70 13.24
N GLU A 166 12.81 -10.35 13.32
CA GLU A 166 11.75 -11.27 13.76
C GLU A 166 11.66 -12.50 12.83
N MET A 167 11.73 -12.30 11.51
CA MET A 167 11.73 -13.37 10.50
C MET A 167 12.97 -14.28 10.64
N GLN A 168 14.14 -13.70 10.86
CA GLN A 168 15.38 -14.45 11.09
C GLN A 168 15.30 -15.28 12.37
N ALA A 169 14.71 -14.76 13.45
CA ALA A 169 14.53 -15.52 14.69
C ALA A 169 13.67 -16.77 14.50
N ILE A 170 12.65 -16.70 13.64
CA ILE A 170 11.83 -17.86 13.26
C ILE A 170 12.63 -18.84 12.40
N ALA A 171 13.39 -18.34 11.40
CA ALA A 171 14.22 -19.17 10.54
C ALA A 171 15.30 -19.93 11.33
N ASP A 172 15.91 -19.28 12.31
CA ASP A 172 16.92 -19.83 13.23
C ASP A 172 16.34 -20.79 14.28
N GLY A 173 15.01 -20.93 14.37
CA GLY A 173 14.34 -21.75 15.38
C GLY A 173 14.33 -21.17 16.80
N LYS A 174 14.60 -19.87 16.96
CA LYS A 174 14.53 -19.14 18.24
C LYS A 174 13.10 -18.75 18.63
N GLN A 175 12.18 -18.73 17.66
CA GLN A 175 10.75 -18.52 17.88
C GLN A 175 9.95 -19.66 17.23
N ASP A 176 8.78 -19.95 17.81
CA ASP A 176 7.86 -20.94 17.25
C ASP A 176 7.43 -20.54 15.83
N ARG A 177 7.33 -21.52 14.92
CA ARG A 177 7.00 -21.26 13.51
C ARG A 177 5.54 -20.89 13.27
N GLN A 178 4.63 -21.30 14.16
CA GLN A 178 3.19 -21.13 14.00
C GLN A 178 2.62 -20.03 14.91
N SER A 179 3.21 -19.83 16.09
CA SER A 179 2.80 -18.85 17.09
C SER A 179 3.94 -17.88 17.39
N ASN A 180 4.08 -16.87 16.52
CA ASN A 180 5.04 -15.78 16.66
C ASN A 180 4.39 -14.43 16.31
N LEU A 181 5.15 -13.35 16.41
CA LEU A 181 4.67 -11.98 16.15
C LEU A 181 4.11 -11.82 14.73
N LEU A 182 4.76 -12.40 13.72
CA LEU A 182 4.34 -12.31 12.32
C LEU A 182 3.05 -13.08 12.03
N LYS A 183 2.94 -14.34 12.49
CA LYS A 183 1.78 -15.20 12.24
C LYS A 183 0.51 -14.72 12.93
N ASN A 184 0.68 -14.07 14.07
CA ASN A 184 -0.42 -13.59 14.89
C ASN A 184 -0.81 -12.14 14.63
N ALA A 185 -0.02 -11.40 13.84
CA ALA A 185 -0.36 -10.05 13.44
C ALA A 185 -1.61 -10.01 12.54
N PRO A 186 -2.41 -8.92 12.59
CA PRO A 186 -2.23 -7.76 13.47
C PRO A 186 -2.80 -7.99 14.88
N HIS A 187 -2.27 -7.26 15.87
CA HIS A 187 -2.68 -7.36 17.27
C HIS A 187 -3.67 -6.25 17.65
N THR A 188 -4.88 -6.63 18.06
CA THR A 188 -5.94 -5.66 18.43
C THR A 188 -5.84 -5.21 19.88
N ALA A 189 -6.40 -4.04 20.19
CA ALA A 189 -6.46 -3.53 21.57
C ALA A 189 -7.13 -4.54 22.54
N ARG A 190 -8.20 -5.22 22.09
CA ARG A 190 -8.90 -6.25 22.88
C ARG A 190 -8.01 -7.45 23.20
N GLN A 191 -7.18 -7.90 22.25
CA GLN A 191 -6.24 -8.99 22.48
C GLN A 191 -5.16 -8.58 23.49
N ILE A 192 -4.66 -7.35 23.40
CA ILE A 192 -3.64 -6.83 24.31
C ILE A 192 -4.18 -6.63 25.73
N ALA A 193 -5.43 -6.16 25.86
CA ALA A 193 -6.08 -5.92 27.15
C ALA A 193 -6.66 -7.19 27.81
N SER A 194 -6.72 -8.32 27.09
CA SER A 194 -7.23 -9.60 27.62
C SER A 194 -6.43 -10.08 28.82
N ASP A 195 -7.08 -10.51 29.90
CA ASP A 195 -6.42 -11.09 31.10
C ASP A 195 -5.52 -12.28 30.75
N LYS A 196 -5.97 -13.13 29.82
CA LYS A 196 -5.23 -14.29 29.34
C LYS A 196 -4.30 -13.90 28.20
N TRP A 197 -3.04 -14.31 28.29
CA TRP A 197 -2.02 -14.12 27.25
C TRP A 197 -1.21 -15.40 27.07
N ASP A 198 -1.64 -16.22 26.12
CA ASP A 198 -1.02 -17.52 25.81
C ASP A 198 -0.20 -17.42 24.52
N ARG A 199 0.83 -16.57 24.55
CA ARG A 199 1.71 -16.29 23.41
C ARG A 199 3.16 -16.28 23.90
N PRO A 200 4.14 -16.83 23.13
CA PRO A 200 5.53 -16.95 23.56
C PRO A 200 6.35 -15.64 23.41
N TYR A 201 5.66 -14.50 23.39
CA TYR A 201 6.22 -13.16 23.29
C TYR A 201 5.38 -12.20 24.12
N SER A 202 5.94 -11.06 24.51
CA SER A 202 5.25 -10.10 25.36
C SER A 202 4.19 -9.28 24.60
N ARG A 203 3.24 -8.71 25.36
CA ARG A 203 2.28 -7.72 24.84
C ARG A 203 2.97 -6.46 24.30
N GLU A 204 4.08 -6.07 24.91
CA GLU A 204 4.88 -4.92 24.47
C GLU A 204 5.49 -5.18 23.09
N GLN A 205 6.10 -6.34 22.87
CA GLN A 205 6.60 -6.74 21.54
C GLN A 205 5.46 -6.80 20.50
N ALA A 206 4.26 -7.18 20.91
CA ALA A 206 3.10 -7.23 20.02
C ALA A 206 2.60 -5.82 19.63
N ALA A 207 2.37 -4.95 20.62
CA ALA A 207 1.68 -3.67 20.43
C ALA A 207 2.60 -2.47 20.25
N PHE A 208 3.79 -2.49 20.85
CA PHE A 208 4.72 -1.37 20.89
C PHE A 208 6.13 -1.77 20.40
N PRO A 209 6.27 -2.34 19.19
CA PRO A 209 7.55 -2.88 18.75
C PRO A 209 8.60 -1.82 18.42
N ALA A 210 8.24 -0.53 18.41
CA ALA A 210 9.15 0.56 18.13
C ALA A 210 8.85 1.81 18.97
N PRO A 211 9.83 2.68 19.29
CA PRO A 211 9.62 3.83 20.17
C PRO A 211 8.48 4.76 19.75
N TRP A 212 8.33 5.03 18.43
CA TRP A 212 7.25 5.90 17.93
C TRP A 212 5.85 5.35 18.16
N THR A 213 5.70 4.03 18.31
CA THR A 213 4.39 3.42 18.64
C THR A 213 3.97 3.69 20.08
N CYS A 214 4.90 4.05 20.97
CA CYS A 214 4.60 4.49 22.34
C CYS A 214 4.09 5.94 22.37
N ASP A 215 4.58 6.78 21.46
CA ASP A 215 4.15 8.18 21.34
C ASP A 215 2.75 8.28 20.72
N HIS A 216 2.49 7.50 19.66
CA HIS A 216 1.19 7.45 19.02
C HIS A 216 0.88 6.03 18.51
N LYS A 217 -0.16 5.41 19.09
CA LYS A 217 -0.61 4.08 18.70
C LYS A 217 -1.88 4.12 17.87
N PHE A 218 -1.78 3.68 16.62
CA PHE A 218 -2.94 3.30 15.82
C PHE A 218 -3.26 1.82 16.06
N TRP A 219 -4.51 1.52 16.42
CA TRP A 219 -4.95 0.16 16.74
C TRP A 219 -5.63 -0.51 15.55
N PRO A 220 -5.16 -1.71 15.13
CA PRO A 220 -5.92 -2.59 14.27
C PRO A 220 -7.27 -2.92 14.94
N ALA A 221 -8.37 -2.58 14.25
CA ALA A 221 -9.72 -2.74 14.80
C ALA A 221 -10.16 -4.21 14.91
N VAL A 222 -9.64 -5.06 14.01
CA VAL A 222 -9.93 -6.50 13.95
C VAL A 222 -8.64 -7.29 13.79
N SER A 223 -8.67 -8.56 14.17
CA SER A 223 -7.57 -9.50 13.92
C SER A 223 -7.45 -9.81 12.43
N ARG A 224 -6.52 -10.69 12.07
CA ARG A 224 -6.32 -11.12 10.68
C ARG A 224 -7.63 -11.64 10.08
N ILE A 225 -7.99 -11.09 8.92
CA ILE A 225 -9.20 -11.46 8.16
C ILE A 225 -9.01 -12.85 7.55
N ASP A 226 -10.06 -13.67 7.60
CA ASP A 226 -10.16 -14.94 6.87
C ASP A 226 -10.77 -14.70 5.49
N ASN A 227 -9.90 -14.58 4.49
CA ASN A 227 -10.32 -14.32 3.11
C ASN A 227 -11.10 -15.51 2.52
N VAL A 228 -10.67 -16.75 2.81
CA VAL A 228 -11.25 -17.96 2.20
C VAL A 228 -12.64 -18.21 2.73
N TYR A 229 -12.87 -17.94 4.02
CA TYR A 229 -14.20 -18.04 4.62
C TYR A 229 -15.19 -17.07 3.96
N GLY A 230 -14.80 -15.81 3.75
CA GLY A 230 -15.65 -14.80 3.13
C GLY A 230 -16.09 -15.17 1.71
N ASP A 231 -15.17 -15.66 0.89
CA ASP A 231 -15.48 -16.11 -0.48
C ASP A 231 -16.40 -17.34 -0.50
N ARG A 232 -16.27 -18.24 0.49
CA ARG A 232 -17.11 -19.44 0.62
C ARG A 232 -18.49 -19.15 1.21
N ASN A 233 -18.64 -18.07 1.98
CA ASN A 233 -19.85 -17.69 2.68
C ASN A 233 -20.24 -16.25 2.29
N LEU A 234 -20.55 -16.06 1.01
CA LEU A 234 -20.74 -14.73 0.44
C LEU A 234 -21.94 -14.01 1.07
N PHE A 235 -21.65 -12.94 1.81
CA PHE A 235 -22.65 -12.08 2.44
C PHE A 235 -22.29 -10.61 2.20
N CYS A 236 -23.09 -9.92 1.37
CA CYS A 236 -22.76 -8.59 0.84
C CYS A 236 -23.75 -7.49 1.28
N SER A 237 -24.62 -7.79 2.25
CA SER A 237 -25.53 -6.83 2.90
C SER A 237 -25.20 -6.73 4.39
N CYS A 238 -25.83 -5.82 5.12
CA CYS A 238 -25.74 -5.83 6.57
C CYS A 238 -26.40 -7.11 7.11
N PRO A 239 -25.81 -7.78 8.12
CA PRO A 239 -26.48 -8.89 8.78
C PRO A 239 -27.71 -8.37 9.54
N ALA A 240 -28.61 -9.28 9.88
CA ALA A 240 -29.79 -8.93 10.66
C ALA A 240 -29.34 -8.36 12.02
N VAL A 241 -30.05 -7.35 12.54
CA VAL A 241 -29.65 -6.68 13.79
C VAL A 241 -29.62 -7.69 14.95
N GLU A 242 -30.52 -8.67 14.90
CA GLU A 242 -30.64 -9.78 15.85
C GLU A 242 -29.38 -10.66 15.90
N GLU A 243 -28.58 -10.71 14.83
CA GLU A 243 -27.30 -11.44 14.81
C GLU A 243 -26.18 -10.70 15.56
N PHE A 244 -26.31 -9.38 15.76
CA PHE A 244 -25.36 -8.60 16.56
C PHE A 244 -25.61 -8.70 18.07
N GLU A 245 -26.82 -9.07 18.50
CA GLU A 245 -27.16 -9.18 19.94
C GLU A 245 -26.46 -10.35 20.64
N ASN A 246 -25.92 -11.31 19.87
CA ASN A 246 -25.31 -12.54 20.38
C ASN A 246 -23.78 -12.61 20.22
N ALA A 247 -23.11 -11.51 19.84
CA ALA A 247 -21.67 -11.46 19.52
C ALA A 247 -20.78 -10.78 20.60
#